data_AF-A0A350YSD0-F1
#
_entry.id   AF-A0A350YSD0-F1
#
_cell.length_a   1.000
_cell.length_b   1.000
_cell.length_c   1.000
_cell.angle_alpha   90.00
_cell.angle_beta   90.00
_cell.angle_gamma   90.00
#
_symmetry.space_group_name_H-M   'P 1'
#
loop_
_entity.id
_entity.type
_entity.pdbx_description
1 polymer ?
#
loop_
_entity_poly.entity_id
_entity_poly.type
_entity_poly.pdbx_seq_one_letter_code
_entity_poly.pdbx_strand_id
1 'polypeptide(L)'
;MRPATKRPTFKIGPGALVTAAFIGPGTITTCTLAGAKFGYALLWGMVFSVLATIILQEMAARLGIISKNGLGEALRAHFSRPAAKILTAVLVISAITLGNAA
;
A
#
# COMPACT_ATOMS: atom_id res chain seq x y z
N MET A 1 -46.00 14.88 8.47
CA MET A 1 -44.73 14.55 7.77
C MET A 1 -43.60 14.57 8.81
N ARG A 2 -42.99 13.42 9.14
CA ARG A 2 -41.85 13.36 10.07
C ARG A 2 -40.54 13.60 9.29
N PRO A 3 -39.64 14.50 9.72
CA PRO A 3 -38.38 14.74 9.01
C PRO A 3 -37.45 13.53 9.16
N ALA A 4 -36.91 13.06 8.03
CA ALA A 4 -35.93 11.98 8.01
C ALA A 4 -34.62 12.44 8.66
N THR A 5 -34.28 11.84 9.80
CA THR A 5 -33.00 12.05 10.50
C THR A 5 -31.85 11.58 9.61
N LYS A 6 -31.01 12.50 9.12
CA LYS A 6 -29.77 12.15 8.41
C LYS A 6 -28.84 11.40 9.36
N ARG A 7 -28.65 10.11 9.12
CA ARG A 7 -27.62 9.32 9.82
C ARG A 7 -26.24 9.89 9.46
N PRO A 8 -25.31 10.06 10.42
CA PRO A 8 -23.96 10.49 10.09
C PRO A 8 -23.28 9.40 9.25
N THR A 9 -23.07 9.67 7.96
CA THR A 9 -22.30 8.78 7.08
C THR A 9 -20.83 8.92 7.46
N PHE A 10 -20.29 7.90 8.14
CA PHE A 10 -18.86 7.80 8.40
C PHE A 10 -18.14 7.63 7.05
N LYS A 11 -17.42 8.67 6.61
CA LYS A 11 -16.62 8.61 5.38
C LYS A 11 -15.29 7.97 5.70
N ILE A 12 -15.17 6.69 5.38
CA ILE A 12 -13.90 5.96 5.45
C ILE A 12 -12.93 6.64 4.47
N GLY A 13 -11.78 7.09 4.98
CA GLY A 13 -10.75 7.72 4.16
C GLY A 13 -10.01 6.71 3.27
N PRO A 14 -9.25 7.20 2.26
CA PRO A 14 -8.48 6.33 1.36
C PRO A 14 -7.46 5.45 2.09
N GLY A 15 -7.02 5.83 3.29
CA GLY A 15 -6.11 5.04 4.12
C GLY A 15 -6.65 3.65 4.45
N ALA A 16 -7.95 3.49 4.70
CA ALA A 16 -8.50 2.16 4.99
C ALA A 16 -8.48 1.24 3.76
N LEU A 17 -8.68 1.80 2.56
CA LEU A 17 -8.55 1.05 1.31
C LEU A 17 -7.09 0.62 1.08
N VAL A 18 -6.13 1.49 1.40
CA VAL A 18 -4.70 1.16 1.36
C VAL A 18 -4.39 0.03 2.34
N THR A 19 -4.83 0.13 3.60
CA THR A 19 -4.60 -0.94 4.59
C THR A 19 -5.21 -2.27 4.14
N ALA A 20 -6.42 -2.26 3.58
CA ALA A 20 -7.06 -3.46 3.05
C ALA A 20 -6.27 -4.09 1.88
N ALA A 21 -5.55 -3.28 1.09
CA ALA A 21 -4.70 -3.77 0.00
C ALA A 21 -3.36 -4.36 0.48
N PHE A 22 -2.88 -3.96 1.67
CA PHE A 22 -1.61 -4.46 2.25
C PHE A 22 -1.80 -5.65 3.21
N ILE A 23 -2.96 -5.74 3.86
CA ILE A 23 -3.26 -6.83 4.80
C ILE A 23 -4.02 -7.93 4.05
N GLY A 24 -3.28 -8.95 3.62
CA GLY A 24 -3.79 -10.12 2.91
C GLY A 24 -3.38 -11.43 3.59
N PRO A 25 -3.77 -12.59 3.01
CA PRO A 25 -3.43 -13.90 3.55
C PRO A 25 -1.91 -14.15 3.67
N GLY A 26 -1.12 -13.62 2.74
CA GLY A 26 0.36 -13.73 2.74
C GLY A 26 0.97 -13.06 3.95
N THR A 27 0.71 -11.76 4.15
CA THR A 27 1.19 -10.99 5.30
C THR A 27 0.81 -11.62 6.64
N ILE A 28 -0.41 -12.14 6.77
CA ILE A 28 -0.84 -12.87 7.98
C ILE A 28 -0.06 -14.17 8.17
N THR A 29 0.15 -14.93 7.10
CA THR A 29 0.92 -16.20 7.14
C THR A 29 2.38 -15.94 7.55
N THR A 30 3.04 -14.97 6.93
CA THR A 30 4.42 -14.63 7.24
C THR A 30 4.58 -14.08 8.65
N CYS A 31 3.68 -13.21 9.12
CA CYS A 31 3.74 -12.72 10.50
C CYS A 31 3.55 -13.86 11.52
N THR A 32 2.63 -14.79 11.23
CA THR A 32 2.38 -15.95 12.08
C THR A 32 3.59 -16.89 12.12
N LEU A 33 4.18 -17.20 10.95
CA LEU A 33 5.36 -18.05 10.86
C LEU A 33 6.58 -17.40 11.51
N ALA A 34 6.76 -16.09 11.33
CA ALA A 34 7.82 -15.33 11.98
C ALA A 34 7.68 -15.35 13.50
N GLY A 35 6.47 -15.14 14.03
CA GLY A 35 6.17 -15.25 15.46
C GLY A 35 6.37 -16.66 16.01
N ALA A 36 5.96 -17.69 15.28
CA ALA A 36 6.15 -19.08 15.68
C ALA A 36 7.63 -19.49 15.71
N LYS A 37 8.45 -18.99 14.78
CA LYS A 37 9.88 -19.35 14.67
C LYS A 37 10.81 -18.50 15.53
N PHE A 38 10.52 -17.20 15.67
CA PHE A 38 11.42 -16.23 16.30
C PHE A 38 10.83 -15.56 17.53
N GLY A 39 9.59 -15.89 17.93
CA GLY A 39 8.90 -15.25 19.03
C GLY A 39 8.83 -13.73 18.83
N TYR A 40 9.27 -12.98 19.84
CA TYR A 40 9.29 -11.52 19.83
C TYR A 40 10.57 -10.90 19.27
N ALA A 41 11.56 -11.70 18.84
CA ALA A 41 12.87 -11.20 18.42
C ALA A 41 12.81 -10.23 17.22
N LEU A 42 11.78 -10.35 16.37
CA LEU A 42 11.59 -9.54 15.16
C LEU A 42 10.71 -8.29 15.37
N LEU A 43 10.17 -8.07 16.58
CA LEU A 43 9.25 -6.93 16.82
C LEU A 43 9.90 -5.57 16.55
N TRP A 44 11.17 -5.39 16.89
CA TRP A 44 11.88 -4.13 16.64
C TRP A 44 11.99 -3.84 15.13
N GLY A 45 12.23 -4.88 14.32
CA GLY A 45 12.27 -4.77 12.85
C GLY A 45 10.90 -4.48 12.26
N MET A 46 9.83 -5.07 12.83
CA MET A 46 8.45 -4.77 12.45
C MET A 46 8.10 -3.30 12.72
N VAL A 47 8.47 -2.76 13.88
CA VAL A 47 8.24 -1.33 14.19
C VAL A 47 8.96 -0.44 13.17
N PHE A 48 10.23 -0.73 12.86
CA PHE A 48 10.96 0.01 11.85
C PHE A 48 10.30 -0.07 10.46
N SER A 49 9.84 -1.26 10.07
CA SER A 49 9.13 -1.48 8.80
C SER A 49 7.82 -0.68 8.72
N VAL A 50 7.03 -0.62 9.80
CA VAL A 50 5.80 0.17 9.85
C VAL A 50 6.10 1.66 9.72
N LEU A 51 7.14 2.17 10.40
CA LEU A 51 7.56 3.57 10.28
C LEU A 51 7.98 3.91 8.84
N ALA A 52 8.79 3.05 8.21
CA ALA A 52 9.16 3.21 6.81
C ALA A 52 7.93 3.22 5.89
N THR A 53 6.96 2.34 6.14
CA THR A 53 5.71 2.25 5.37
C THR A 53 4.89 3.54 5.47
N ILE A 54 4.78 4.12 6.67
CA ILE A 54 4.07 5.39 6.88
C ILE A 54 4.72 6.52 6.08
N ILE A 55 6.04 6.63 6.11
CA ILE A 55 6.79 7.66 5.37
C ILE A 55 6.57 7.49 3.86
N LEU A 56 6.74 6.28 3.34
CA LEU A 56 6.54 5.99 1.92
C LEU A 56 5.10 6.27 1.48
N GLN A 57 4.11 5.94 2.31
CA GLN A 57 2.70 6.18 2.01
C GLN A 57 2.35 7.68 2.03
N GLU A 58 2.97 8.48 2.91
CA GLU A 58 2.82 9.94 2.90
C GLU A 58 3.37 10.53 1.60
N MET A 59 4.57 10.11 1.17
CA MET A 59 5.17 10.56 -0.08
C MET A 59 4.30 10.18 -1.30
N ALA A 60 3.79 8.95 -1.32
CA ALA A 60 2.88 8.46 -2.35
C ALA A 60 1.58 9.28 -2.41
N ALA A 61 0.98 9.55 -1.25
CA ALA A 61 -0.23 10.34 -1.13
C ALA A 61 0.01 11.79 -1.60
N ARG A 62 1.11 12.40 -1.16
CA ARG A 62 1.51 13.75 -1.57
C ARG A 62 1.69 13.86 -3.09
N LEU A 63 2.38 12.88 -3.70
CA LEU A 63 2.56 12.83 -5.14
C LEU A 63 1.22 12.71 -5.88
N GLY A 64 0.31 11.85 -5.40
CA GLY A 64 -1.02 11.66 -6.00
C GLY A 64 -1.90 12.91 -5.88
N ILE A 65 -1.85 13.60 -4.75
CA ILE A 65 -2.64 14.81 -4.51
C ILE A 65 -2.15 15.98 -5.37
N ILE A 66 -0.83 16.18 -5.44
CA ILE A 66 -0.20 17.33 -6.14
C ILE A 66 -0.17 17.10 -7.66
N SER A 67 0.36 15.96 -8.11
CA SER A 67 0.54 15.72 -9.55
C SER A 67 -0.73 15.26 -10.27
N LYS A 68 -1.77 14.86 -9.52
CA LYS A 68 -3.00 14.22 -10.03
C LYS A 68 -2.76 12.90 -10.76
N ASN A 69 -1.56 12.35 -10.69
CA ASN A 69 -1.19 11.05 -11.23
C ASN A 69 -0.89 10.07 -10.09
N GLY A 70 -1.26 8.81 -10.25
CA GLY A 70 -0.78 7.76 -9.35
C GLY A 70 0.72 7.52 -9.54
N LEU A 71 1.34 6.83 -8.58
CA LEU A 71 2.76 6.50 -8.62
C LEU A 71 3.15 5.75 -9.91
N GLY A 72 2.31 4.81 -10.35
CA GLY A 72 2.54 4.04 -11.57
C GLY A 72 2.48 4.91 -12.83
N GLU A 73 1.50 5.81 -12.93
CA GLU A 73 1.40 6.76 -14.05
C GLU A 73 2.59 7.74 -14.07
N ALA A 74 2.98 8.27 -12.90
CA ALA A 74 4.13 9.15 -12.78
C ALA A 74 5.42 8.45 -13.21
N LEU A 75 5.63 7.20 -12.80
CA LEU A 75 6.79 6.41 -13.20
C LEU A 75 6.80 6.12 -14.70
N ARG A 76 5.64 5.81 -15.30
CA ARG A 76 5.50 5.59 -16.75
C ARG A 76 5.71 6.88 -17.56
N ALA A 77 5.34 8.04 -17.02
CA ALA A 77 5.53 9.33 -17.67
C ALA A 77 7.01 9.75 -17.75
N HIS A 78 7.83 9.32 -16.79
CA HIS A 78 9.27 9.58 -16.78
C HIS A 78 10.05 8.87 -17.89
N PHE A 79 9.57 7.73 -18.39
CA PHE A 79 10.26 6.97 -19.43
C PHE A 79 9.64 7.21 -20.82
N SER A 80 10.42 7.75 -21.76
CA SER A 80 9.93 8.03 -23.12
C SER A 80 9.93 6.80 -24.03
N ARG A 81 10.81 5.81 -23.77
CA ARG A 81 10.97 4.62 -24.62
C ARG A 81 9.87 3.57 -24.35
N PRO A 82 9.23 3.00 -25.37
CA PRO A 82 8.15 2.02 -25.20
C PRO A 82 8.61 0.76 -24.44
N ALA A 83 9.83 0.27 -24.71
CA ALA A 83 10.41 -0.87 -23.99
C ALA A 83 10.57 -0.59 -22.49
N ALA A 84 11.01 0.62 -22.13
CA ALA A 84 11.15 1.02 -20.72
C ALA A 84 9.80 1.10 -20.02
N LYS A 85 8.75 1.60 -20.70
CA LYS A 85 7.38 1.63 -20.14
C LYS A 85 6.85 0.23 -19.84
N ILE A 86 7.08 -0.74 -20.73
CA ILE A 86 6.68 -2.14 -20.51
C ILE A 86 7.46 -2.73 -19.33
N LEU A 87 8.77 -2.52 -19.30
CA LEU A 87 9.62 -3.00 -18.21
C LEU A 87 9.16 -2.45 -16.85
N THR A 88 8.87 -1.16 -16.77
CA THR A 88 8.35 -0.53 -15.55
C THR A 88 7.01 -1.13 -15.14
N ALA A 89 6.08 -1.37 -16.07
CA ALA A 89 4.80 -1.98 -15.75
C ALA A 89 4.98 -3.41 -15.20
N VAL A 90 5.87 -4.20 -15.81
CA VAL A 90 6.21 -5.56 -15.34
C VAL A 90 6.81 -5.50 -13.93
N LEU A 91 7.74 -4.56 -13.67
CA LEU A 91 8.35 -4.39 -12.35
C LEU A 91 7.34 -4.00 -11.27
N VAL A 92 6.37 -3.13 -11.60
CA VAL A 92 5.32 -2.75 -10.64
C VAL A 92 4.41 -3.93 -10.33
N ILE A 93 3.96 -4.66 -11.36
CA ILE A 93 3.09 -5.83 -11.18
C ILE A 93 3.81 -6.94 -10.41
N SER A 94 5.10 -7.18 -10.72
CA SER A 94 5.89 -8.18 -10.02
C SER A 94 6.11 -7.80 -8.55
N ALA A 95 6.39 -6.52 -8.25
CA ALA A 95 6.54 -6.04 -6.88
C ALA A 95 5.25 -6.22 -6.06
N ILE A 96 4.08 -5.89 -6.63
CA ILE A 96 2.79 -6.07 -5.95
C ILE A 96 2.49 -7.56 -5.72
N THR A 97 2.75 -8.39 -6.73
CA THR A 97 2.50 -9.84 -6.63
C THR A 97 3.41 -10.49 -5.61
N LEU A 98 4.72 -10.23 -5.67
CA LEU A 98 5.69 -10.78 -4.72
C LEU A 98 5.45 -10.26 -3.30
N GLY A 99 5.11 -8.98 -3.15
CA GLY A 99 4.84 -8.37 -1.85
C GLY A 99 3.59 -8.93 -1.16
N ASN A 100 2.56 -9.32 -1.93
CA ASN A 100 1.35 -9.95 -1.39
C ASN A 100 1.43 -11.48 -1.28
N ALA A 101 2.36 -12.12 -2.01
CA ALA A 101 2.58 -13.56 -1.97
C ALA A 101 3.52 -13.98 -0.82
N ALA A 102 4.37 -13.06 -0.35
CA ALA A 102 5.13 -13.21 0.88
C ALA A 102 4.22 -13.06 2.10
#